data_AF-A0A3R9XZ06-F1
#
_entry.id   AF-A0A3R9XZ06-F1
#
_cell.length_a   1.000
_cell.length_b   1.000
_cell.length_c   1.000
_cell.angle_alpha   90.00
_cell.angle_beta   90.00
_cell.angle_gamma   90.00
#
_symmetry.space_group_name_H-M   'P 1'
#
loop_
_entity.id
_entity.type
_entity.pdbx_description
1 polymer ?
#
loop_
_entity_poly.entity_id
_entity_poly.type
_entity_poly.pdbx_seq_one_letter_code
_entity_poly.pdbx_strand_id
1 'polypeptide(L)'
;MADASAPRFVAPRAPRAGQAPIEGSSSGATLGGVRIVLRLEGLVVLAAVAVAYMQLGASWGLFAMLFLLPDLSFLGYLAGSRAGAAAYNAAHSYIGPIALLAFGALGETSLALAIGLIWCAHIALDRALGYGLKYGSEFGATHLGRIGRADPW
;
A
#
# COMPACT_ATOMS: atom_id res chain seq x y z
N MET A 1 -33.63 -52.43 47.67
CA MET A 1 -32.33 -52.28 46.99
C MET A 1 -32.61 -52.52 45.50
N ALA A 2 -33.03 -51.55 44.68
CA ALA A 2 -32.32 -50.32 44.24
C ALA A 2 -30.88 -50.66 43.84
N ASP A 3 -30.38 -50.47 42.62
CA ASP A 3 -30.73 -49.54 41.55
C ASP A 3 -30.19 -50.11 40.22
N ALA A 4 -31.04 -50.20 39.19
CA ALA A 4 -30.65 -50.64 37.85
C ALA A 4 -30.30 -49.40 37.02
N SER A 5 -29.02 -49.01 37.02
CA SER A 5 -28.52 -47.91 36.21
C SER A 5 -28.61 -48.25 34.71
N ALA A 6 -29.60 -47.66 34.02
CA ALA A 6 -29.74 -47.71 32.58
C ALA A 6 -28.62 -46.91 31.86
N PRO A 7 -28.18 -47.32 30.67
CA PRO A 7 -27.21 -46.56 29.89
C PRO A 7 -27.84 -45.25 29.39
N ARG A 8 -27.24 -44.11 29.74
CA ARG A 8 -27.62 -42.80 29.21
C ARG A 8 -27.18 -42.70 27.75
N PHE A 9 -28.12 -42.82 26.81
CA PHE A 9 -27.90 -42.42 25.43
C PHE A 9 -27.76 -40.89 25.38
N VAL A 10 -26.54 -40.42 25.13
CA VAL A 10 -26.27 -39.01 24.82
C VAL A 10 -26.66 -38.81 23.35
N ALA A 11 -27.74 -38.07 23.10
CA ALA A 11 -28.13 -37.69 21.75
C ALA A 11 -27.01 -36.86 21.08
N PRO A 12 -26.76 -37.02 19.77
CA PRO A 12 -25.84 -36.14 19.06
C PRO A 12 -26.38 -34.72 19.11
N ARG A 13 -25.58 -33.80 19.66
CA ARG A 13 -25.90 -32.37 19.72
C ARG A 13 -26.02 -31.86 18.29
N ALA A 14 -27.21 -31.39 17.90
CA ALA A 14 -27.40 -30.74 16.61
C ALA A 14 -26.37 -29.61 16.42
N PRO A 15 -25.80 -29.43 15.22
CA PRO A 15 -24.94 -28.29 14.96
C PRO A 15 -25.75 -27.02 15.22
N ARG A 16 -25.23 -26.11 16.07
CA ARG A 16 -25.83 -24.78 16.24
C ARG A 16 -25.84 -24.09 14.89
N ALA A 17 -26.99 -24.09 14.23
CA ALA A 17 -27.28 -23.13 13.17
C ALA A 17 -27.21 -21.74 13.80
N GLY A 18 -26.16 -20.98 13.49
CA GLY A 18 -26.07 -19.58 13.90
C GLY A 18 -24.73 -19.08 14.45
N GLN A 19 -23.59 -19.70 14.13
CA GLN A 19 -22.29 -19.06 14.34
C GLN A 19 -21.33 -19.29 13.16
N ALA A 20 -21.34 -18.34 12.23
CA ALA A 20 -20.19 -17.95 11.42
C ALA A 20 -20.29 -16.42 11.22
N PRO A 21 -19.19 -15.65 11.08
CA PRO A 21 -17.79 -15.89 11.46
C PRO A 21 -17.24 -14.75 12.35
N ILE A 22 -16.37 -15.04 13.32
CA ILE A 22 -15.51 -14.00 13.95
C ILE A 22 -14.04 -14.41 13.87
N GLU A 23 -13.60 -14.80 12.69
CA GLU A 23 -12.16 -14.84 12.40
C GLU A 23 -11.79 -13.56 11.63
N GLY A 24 -11.33 -12.58 12.42
CA GLY A 24 -10.58 -11.37 12.05
C GLY A 24 -10.59 -10.96 10.57
N SER A 25 -11.64 -10.23 10.17
CA SER A 25 -11.59 -9.40 8.96
C SER A 25 -10.37 -8.48 9.02
N SER A 26 -9.54 -8.50 7.98
CA SER A 26 -8.33 -7.69 7.82
C SER A 26 -8.65 -6.18 7.90
N SER A 27 -8.59 -5.65 9.11
CA SER A 27 -9.08 -4.34 9.55
C SER A 27 -8.22 -3.12 9.15
N GLY A 28 -7.67 -3.08 7.94
CA GLY A 28 -6.81 -1.95 7.50
C GLY A 28 -7.01 -1.44 6.07
N ALA A 29 -7.69 -2.19 5.20
CA ALA A 29 -7.84 -1.81 3.80
C ALA A 29 -9.03 -0.85 3.59
N THR A 30 -8.81 0.21 2.80
CA THR A 30 -9.88 1.08 2.32
C THR A 30 -10.75 0.35 1.27
N LEU A 31 -12.07 0.35 1.48
CA LEU A 31 -13.05 -0.35 0.62
C LEU A 31 -13.95 0.66 -0.11
N GLY A 32 -14.54 0.22 -1.22
CA GLY A 32 -15.58 0.96 -1.95
C GLY A 32 -15.15 2.34 -2.46
N GLY A 33 -16.00 3.36 -2.23
CA GLY A 33 -15.82 4.71 -2.78
C GLY A 33 -14.55 5.43 -2.34
N VAL A 34 -14.07 5.19 -1.11
CA VAL A 34 -12.83 5.80 -0.61
C VAL A 34 -11.62 5.40 -1.44
N ARG A 35 -11.57 4.15 -1.90
CA ARG A 35 -10.48 3.67 -2.76
C ARG A 35 -10.45 4.39 -4.11
N ILE A 36 -11.63 4.66 -4.68
CA ILE A 36 -11.73 5.39 -5.94
C ILE A 36 -11.22 6.82 -5.75
N VAL A 37 -11.61 7.48 -4.67
CA VAL A 37 -11.12 8.83 -4.33
C VAL A 37 -9.60 8.83 -4.20
N LEU A 38 -9.00 7.89 -3.46
CA LEU A 38 -7.54 7.80 -3.30
C LEU A 38 -6.79 7.57 -4.62
N ARG A 39 -7.37 6.81 -5.56
CA ARG A 39 -6.80 6.64 -6.91
C ARG A 39 -6.90 7.92 -7.74
N LEU A 40 -8.03 8.62 -7.66
CA LEU A 40 -8.21 9.91 -8.33
C LEU A 40 -7.28 10.97 -7.75
N GLU A 41 -7.06 10.99 -6.43
CA GLU A 41 -6.05 11.84 -5.80
C GLU A 41 -4.66 11.54 -6.36
N GLY A 42 -4.27 10.25 -6.44
CA GLY A 42 -3.02 9.85 -7.08
C GLY A 42 -2.90 10.35 -8.51
N LEU A 43 -3.96 10.22 -9.31
CA LEU A 43 -3.98 10.70 -10.70
C LEU A 43 -3.84 12.23 -10.80
N VAL A 44 -4.53 12.98 -9.94
CA VAL A 44 -4.44 14.44 -9.89
C VAL A 44 -3.04 14.89 -9.48
N VAL A 45 -2.45 14.23 -8.47
CA VAL A 45 -1.06 14.51 -8.06
C VAL A 45 -0.10 14.21 -9.21
N LEU A 46 -0.26 13.08 -9.91
CA LEU A 46 0.57 12.71 -11.06
C LEU A 46 0.54 13.78 -12.15
N ALA A 47 -0.67 14.26 -12.50
CA ALA A 47 -0.83 15.34 -13.47
C ALA A 47 -0.16 16.63 -13.01
N ALA A 48 -0.36 17.02 -11.75
CA ALA A 48 0.22 18.24 -11.19
C ALA A 48 1.76 18.21 -11.19
N VAL A 49 2.37 17.09 -10.77
CA VAL A 49 3.84 16.97 -10.75
C VAL A 49 4.43 16.85 -12.15
N ALA A 50 3.72 16.24 -13.11
CA ALA A 50 4.15 16.21 -14.50
C ALA A 50 4.19 17.62 -15.11
N VAL A 51 3.15 18.44 -14.87
CA VAL A 51 3.13 19.84 -15.29
C VAL A 51 4.26 20.63 -14.61
N ALA A 52 4.46 20.46 -13.30
CA ALA A 52 5.55 21.13 -12.59
C ALA A 52 6.94 20.74 -13.15
N TYR A 53 7.14 19.46 -13.49
CA TYR A 53 8.40 18.98 -14.09
C TYR A 53 8.64 19.54 -15.49
N MET A 54 7.59 19.66 -16.29
CA MET A 54 7.64 20.33 -17.59
C MET A 54 8.08 21.79 -17.46
N GLN A 55 7.49 22.51 -16.49
CA GLN A 55 7.83 23.92 -16.25
C GLN A 55 9.23 24.11 -15.67
N LEU A 56 9.73 23.12 -14.92
CA LEU A 56 11.13 23.10 -14.46
C LEU A 56 12.12 22.97 -15.63
N GLY A 57 11.68 22.47 -16.79
CA GLY A 57 12.54 22.31 -17.98
C GLY A 57 13.62 21.24 -17.82
N ALA A 58 13.44 20.30 -16.90
CA ALA A 58 14.41 19.25 -16.61
C ALA A 58 14.41 18.15 -17.69
N SER A 59 15.49 17.37 -17.75
CA SER A 59 15.68 16.32 -18.77
C SER A 59 14.71 15.16 -18.59
N TRP A 60 13.89 14.88 -19.61
CA TRP A 60 13.05 13.67 -19.65
C TRP A 60 13.84 12.36 -19.61
N GLY A 61 15.12 12.36 -20.00
CA GLY A 61 16.01 11.21 -19.80
C GLY A 61 16.31 10.95 -18.33
N LEU A 62 16.51 12.02 -17.54
CA LEU A 62 16.64 11.93 -16.08
C LEU A 62 15.34 11.44 -15.45
N PHE A 63 14.19 11.95 -15.94
CA PHE A 63 12.87 11.48 -15.52
C PHE A 63 12.75 9.97 -15.68
N ALA A 64 12.93 9.46 -16.90
CA ALA A 64 12.78 8.04 -17.18
C ALA A 64 13.73 7.15 -16.36
N MET A 65 14.98 7.60 -16.17
CA MET A 65 15.99 6.85 -15.42
C MET A 65 15.66 6.74 -13.93
N LEU A 66 15.26 7.85 -13.30
CA LEU A 66 15.02 7.89 -11.86
C LEU A 66 13.61 7.45 -11.47
N PHE A 67 12.67 7.43 -12.43
CA PHE A 67 11.28 7.04 -12.18
C PHE A 67 11.18 5.64 -11.56
N LEU A 68 11.95 4.67 -12.06
CA LEU A 68 11.91 3.28 -11.57
C LEU A 68 12.79 3.03 -10.33
N LEU A 69 13.55 4.04 -9.88
CA LEU A 69 14.51 3.87 -8.80
C LEU A 69 13.85 3.48 -7.44
N PRO A 70 12.69 4.05 -7.04
CA PRO A 70 12.04 3.67 -5.80
C PRO A 70 11.63 2.19 -5.74
N ASP A 71 11.37 1.54 -6.88
CA ASP A 71 10.98 0.13 -6.95
C ASP A 71 12.12 -0.82 -6.58
N LEU A 72 13.39 -0.40 -6.64
CA LEU A 72 14.50 -1.21 -6.14
C LEU A 72 14.37 -1.50 -4.64
N SER A 73 13.54 -0.76 -3.90
CA SER A 73 13.18 -1.06 -2.51
C SER A 73 12.59 -2.47 -2.33
N PHE A 74 12.05 -3.10 -3.39
CA PHE A 74 11.61 -4.50 -3.34
C PHE A 74 12.75 -5.48 -3.04
N LEU A 75 14.00 -5.14 -3.35
CA LEU A 75 15.16 -5.96 -2.97
C LEU A 75 15.30 -6.11 -1.45
N GLY A 76 14.71 -5.20 -0.66
CA GLY A 76 14.64 -5.32 0.80
C GLY A 76 13.92 -6.59 1.28
N TYR A 77 13.04 -7.17 0.44
CA TYR A 77 12.39 -8.44 0.77
C TYR A 77 13.35 -9.64 0.79
N LEU A 78 14.55 -9.52 0.22
CA LEU A 78 15.62 -10.53 0.35
C LEU A 78 16.09 -10.67 1.81
N ALA A 79 15.97 -9.62 2.62
CA ALA A 79 16.26 -9.62 4.05
C ALA A 79 15.05 -10.00 4.93
N GLY A 80 13.92 -10.39 4.32
CA GLY A 80 12.69 -10.80 5.00
C GLY A 80 11.53 -9.81 4.84
N SER A 81 10.32 -10.28 5.16
CA SER A 81 9.06 -9.55 4.91
C SER A 81 8.96 -8.21 5.62
N ARG A 82 9.41 -8.14 6.88
CA ARG A 82 9.37 -6.90 7.68
C ARG A 82 10.34 -5.85 7.17
N ALA A 83 11.57 -6.26 6.83
CA ALA A 83 12.59 -5.39 6.27
C ALA A 83 12.16 -4.87 4.89
N GLY A 84 11.64 -5.75 4.04
CA GLY A 84 11.09 -5.38 2.73
C GLY A 84 9.92 -4.41 2.80
N ALA A 85 8.96 -4.64 3.70
CA ALA A 85 7.83 -3.72 3.89
C ALA A 85 8.28 -2.34 4.40
N ALA A 86 9.25 -2.30 5.33
CA ALA A 86 9.81 -1.05 5.82
C ALA A 86 10.55 -0.27 4.71
N ALA A 87 11.40 -0.95 3.94
CA ALA A 87 12.12 -0.35 2.81
C ALA A 87 11.16 0.16 1.73
N TYR A 88 10.16 -0.64 1.36
CA TYR A 88 9.13 -0.23 0.40
C TYR A 88 8.36 1.00 0.89
N ASN A 89 7.90 1.00 2.14
CA ASN A 89 7.15 2.12 2.70
C ASN A 89 7.97 3.40 2.80
N ALA A 90 9.26 3.29 3.11
CA ALA A 90 10.16 4.44 3.10
C ALA A 90 10.30 5.02 1.68
N ALA A 91 10.43 4.16 0.67
CA ALA A 91 10.53 4.57 -0.74
C ALA A 91 9.19 5.08 -1.33
N HIS A 92 8.05 4.60 -0.84
CA HIS A 92 6.71 4.95 -1.37
C HIS A 92 5.92 5.89 -0.45
N SER A 93 6.59 6.51 0.51
CA SER A 93 6.05 7.59 1.34
C SER A 93 6.35 8.95 0.71
N TYR A 94 5.38 9.86 0.70
CA TYR A 94 5.59 11.24 0.25
C TYR A 94 6.55 12.04 1.16
N ILE A 95 6.87 11.56 2.36
CA ILE A 95 7.77 12.26 3.29
C ILE A 95 9.13 12.54 2.62
N GLY A 96 9.73 11.53 2.01
CA GLY A 96 11.03 11.63 1.33
C GLY A 96 11.05 12.66 0.21
N PRO A 97 10.21 12.53 -0.83
CA PRO A 97 10.23 13.45 -1.95
C PRO A 97 9.76 14.86 -1.57
N ILE A 98 8.81 15.02 -0.64
CA ILE A 98 8.38 16.36 -0.19
C ILE A 98 9.50 17.05 0.59
N ALA A 99 10.24 16.33 1.44
CA ALA A 99 11.43 16.87 2.11
C ALA A 99 12.50 17.30 1.10
N LEU A 100 12.71 16.50 0.05
CA LEU A 100 13.66 16.82 -1.02
C LEU A 100 13.21 18.04 -1.85
N LEU A 101 11.92 18.17 -2.13
CA LEU A 101 11.35 19.35 -2.77
C LEU A 101 11.52 20.60 -1.90
N ALA A 102 11.26 20.50 -0.60
CA ALA A 102 11.46 21.61 0.33
C ALA A 102 12.93 22.02 0.39
N PHE A 103 13.85 21.06 0.47
CA PHE A 103 15.29 21.32 0.40
C PHE A 103 15.69 22.00 -0.91
N GLY A 104 15.21 21.50 -2.06
CA GLY A 104 15.48 22.09 -3.37
C GLY A 104 14.93 23.50 -3.52
N ALA A 105 13.76 23.78 -2.95
CA ALA A 105 13.17 25.11 -2.98
C ALA A 105 13.95 26.10 -2.08
N LEU A 106 14.31 25.69 -0.87
CA LEU A 106 15.06 26.54 0.07
C LEU A 106 16.52 26.76 -0.35
N GLY A 107 17.12 25.78 -1.01
CA GLY A 107 18.50 25.83 -1.50
C GLY A 107 18.61 26.17 -2.99
N GLU A 108 17.52 26.60 -3.64
CA GLU A 108 17.48 26.96 -5.07
C GLU A 108 18.12 25.91 -6.01
N THR A 109 17.98 24.63 -5.67
CA THR A 109 18.66 23.53 -6.36
C THR A 109 17.70 22.83 -7.31
N SER A 110 17.76 23.19 -8.61
CA SER A 110 16.89 22.61 -9.65
C SER A 110 16.99 21.09 -9.76
N LEU A 111 18.17 20.51 -9.48
CA LEU A 111 18.33 19.05 -9.48
C LEU A 111 17.54 18.38 -8.34
N ALA A 112 17.55 18.95 -7.14
CA ALA A 112 16.77 18.43 -6.02
C ALA A 112 15.27 18.54 -6.29
N LEU A 113 14.82 19.65 -6.88
CA LEU A 113 13.44 19.81 -7.35
C LEU A 113 13.07 18.75 -8.39
N ALA A 114 13.93 18.53 -9.39
CA ALA A 114 13.70 17.53 -10.44
C ALA A 114 13.57 16.12 -9.84
N ILE A 115 14.50 15.70 -8.98
CA ILE A 115 14.47 14.38 -8.34
C ILE A 115 13.23 14.23 -7.46
N GLY A 116 12.89 15.26 -6.66
CA GLY A 116 11.70 15.25 -5.82
C GLY A 116 10.40 15.12 -6.63
N LEU A 117 10.30 15.82 -7.76
CA LEU A 117 9.14 15.74 -8.66
C LEU A 117 9.02 14.36 -9.33
N ILE A 118 10.13 13.79 -9.81
CA ILE A 118 10.15 12.44 -10.41
C ILE A 118 9.70 11.41 -9.37
N TRP A 119 10.22 11.51 -8.15
CA TRP A 119 9.87 10.58 -7.09
C TRP A 119 8.40 10.73 -6.65
N CYS A 120 7.88 11.97 -6.55
CA CYS A 120 6.45 12.19 -6.37
C CYS A 120 5.61 11.58 -7.50
N ALA A 121 6.06 11.69 -8.75
CA ALA A 121 5.37 11.12 -9.91
C ALA A 121 5.28 9.60 -9.82
N HIS A 122 6.36 8.92 -9.41
CA HIS A 122 6.36 7.48 -9.17
C HIS A 122 5.29 7.07 -8.14
N ILE A 123 5.32 7.70 -6.96
CA ILE A 123 4.34 7.42 -5.89
C ILE A 123 2.91 7.72 -6.34
N ALA A 124 2.71 8.79 -7.11
CA ALA A 124 1.40 9.19 -7.60
C ALA A 124 0.82 8.20 -8.62
N LEU A 125 1.66 7.70 -9.55
CA LEU A 125 1.26 6.65 -10.48
C LEU A 125 0.89 5.38 -9.72
N ASP A 126 1.71 4.98 -8.75
CA ASP A 126 1.44 3.80 -7.92
C ASP A 126 0.07 3.90 -7.24
N ARG A 127 -0.22 5.04 -6.60
CA ARG A 127 -1.52 5.28 -5.96
C ARG A 127 -2.68 5.30 -6.95
N ALA A 128 -2.50 5.86 -8.13
CA ALA A 128 -3.51 5.86 -9.19
C ALA A 128 -3.84 4.44 -9.67
N LEU A 129 -2.83 3.58 -9.77
CA LEU A 129 -2.98 2.15 -10.09
C LEU A 129 -3.52 1.32 -8.91
N GLY A 130 -3.54 1.90 -7.71
CA GLY A 130 -4.04 1.27 -6.48
C GLY A 130 -2.99 0.52 -5.69
N TYR A 131 -1.72 0.74 -5.97
CA TYR A 131 -0.62 0.37 -5.09
C TYR A 131 -0.56 1.33 -3.90
N GLY A 132 -0.21 0.82 -2.74
CA GLY A 132 -0.12 1.60 -1.52
C GLY A 132 0.88 1.03 -0.54
N LEU A 133 1.13 1.77 0.55
CA LEU A 133 1.95 1.34 1.67
C LEU A 133 1.54 -0.05 2.17
N LYS A 134 2.56 -0.86 2.44
CA LYS A 134 2.51 -2.28 2.79
C LYS A 134 2.35 -2.47 4.30
N TYR A 135 1.50 -3.40 4.68
CA TYR A 135 1.47 -3.92 6.04
C TYR A 135 2.56 -5.00 6.18
N GLY A 136 3.38 -4.91 7.23
CA GLY A 136 4.51 -5.81 7.44
C GLY A 136 4.15 -7.28 7.72
N SER A 137 2.86 -7.61 7.81
CA SER A 137 2.37 -8.97 8.03
C SER A 137 2.35 -9.84 6.78
N GLU A 138 2.15 -9.27 5.58
CA GLU A 138 2.11 -10.01 4.31
C GLU A 138 2.49 -9.12 3.10
N PHE A 139 3.26 -9.64 2.13
CA PHE A 139 3.69 -8.91 0.92
C PHE A 139 2.53 -8.28 0.11
N GLY A 140 1.35 -8.91 0.16
CA GLY A 140 0.18 -8.51 -0.62
C GLY A 140 -0.74 -7.48 0.04
N ALA A 141 -0.64 -7.23 1.34
CA ALA A 141 -1.57 -6.37 2.06
C ALA A 141 -1.12 -4.90 2.01
N THR A 142 -1.94 -4.04 1.41
CA THR A 142 -1.72 -2.58 1.41
C THR A 142 -2.90 -1.85 2.05
N HIS A 143 -2.71 -0.59 2.44
CA HIS A 143 -3.80 0.28 2.90
C HIS A 143 -4.88 0.54 1.82
N LEU A 144 -4.55 0.31 0.55
CA LEU A 144 -5.47 0.34 -0.58
C LEU A 144 -5.99 -1.05 -0.98
N GLY A 145 -5.90 -2.06 -0.10
CA GLY A 145 -6.37 -3.42 -0.37
C GLY A 145 -5.28 -4.43 -0.71
N ARG A 146 -5.69 -5.66 -1.02
CA ARG A 146 -4.76 -6.73 -1.39
C ARG A 146 -4.39 -6.62 -2.86
N ILE A 147 -3.10 -6.75 -3.18
CA ILE A 147 -2.64 -6.88 -4.56
C ILE A 147 -2.79 -8.35 -4.96
N GLY A 148 -3.61 -8.65 -5.98
CA GLY A 148 -3.82 -10.02 -6.48
C GLY A 148 -5.28 -10.35 -6.77
N ARG A 149 -5.61 -11.65 -6.73
CA ARG A 149 -6.94 -12.21 -7.05
C ARG A 149 -8.04 -11.42 -6.35
N ALA A 150 -9.10 -11.10 -7.11
CA ALA A 150 -10.23 -10.25 -6.69
C ALA A 150 -10.58 -10.45 -5.22
N ASP A 151 -10.55 -9.36 -4.47
CA ASP A 151 -11.06 -9.28 -3.10
C ASP A 151 -12.53 -9.78 -3.13
N PRO A 152 -12.89 -10.92 -2.49
CA PRO A 152 -14.26 -11.40 -2.42
C PRO A 152 -15.08 -10.67 -1.34
N TRP A 153 -14.86 -9.36 -1.18
CA TRP A 153 -15.47 -8.54 -0.13
C TRP A 153 -16.07 -7.27 -0.73
#